data_AF-A0A522T1P1-F1
#
_entry.id   AF-A0A522T1P1-F1
#
_cell.length_a   1.000
_cell.length_b   1.000
_cell.length_c   1.000
_cell.angle_alpha   90.00
_cell.angle_beta   90.00
_cell.angle_gamma   90.00
#
_symmetry.space_group_name_H-M   'P 1'
#
loop_
_entity.id
_entity.type
_entity.pdbx_description
1 polymer ?
#
loop_
_entity_poly.entity_id
_entity_poly.type
_entity_poly.pdbx_seq_one_letter_code
_entity_poly.pdbx_strand_id
1 'polypeptide(L)'
;MSKKKLRDTLPKAKTGTDWATAEGLVAEPALRALWGWSPPDLPADSALKRNVDRALPRTGLGYIIYWAVVIGLEFGLAPHLPVRGRLSVEGVAALLAGAWCGLNFWRCRHAHCAVSGAGWSALGGLALVEAGMGHSLIGGYDQLVFIGVFVFALVFEGLWYRARGTNALARLGRPRC
;
A
#
# COMPACT_ATOMS: atom_id res chain seq x y z
N MET A 1 -56.24 -4.92 -5.42
CA MET A 1 -55.77 -3.59 -4.98
C MET A 1 -54.49 -3.26 -5.73
N SER A 2 -54.50 -2.16 -6.49
CA SER A 2 -53.60 -1.90 -7.64
C SER A 2 -52.39 -1.03 -7.27
N LYS A 3 -51.22 -1.32 -7.86
CA LYS A 3 -49.91 -0.66 -7.70
C LYS A 3 -49.89 0.88 -7.92
N LYS A 4 -51.02 1.46 -8.31
CA LYS A 4 -51.20 2.89 -8.58
C LYS A 4 -51.17 3.76 -7.31
N LYS A 5 -51.58 3.23 -6.15
CA LYS A 5 -51.70 4.00 -4.90
C LYS A 5 -50.39 4.21 -4.12
N LEU A 6 -49.31 3.52 -4.49
CA LEU A 6 -48.00 3.65 -3.83
C LEU A 6 -47.11 4.76 -4.43
N ARG A 7 -47.52 5.34 -5.57
CA ARG A 7 -46.73 6.36 -6.29
C ARG A 7 -47.03 7.79 -5.85
N ASP A 8 -48.11 8.00 -5.12
CA ASP A 8 -48.61 9.34 -4.74
C ASP A 8 -48.10 9.83 -3.37
N THR A 9 -47.33 9.02 -2.64
CA THR A 9 -46.75 9.38 -1.32
C THR A 9 -45.26 9.72 -1.36
N LEU A 10 -44.61 9.69 -2.52
CA LEU A 10 -43.21 10.14 -2.63
C LEU A 10 -43.17 11.65 -2.88
N PRO A 11 -42.54 12.45 -1.99
CA PRO A 11 -42.37 13.87 -2.22
C PRO A 11 -41.56 14.08 -3.50
N LYS A 12 -42.09 14.91 -4.42
CA LYS A 12 -41.37 15.38 -5.60
C LYS A 12 -40.08 16.05 -5.13
N ALA A 13 -38.93 15.50 -5.51
CA ALA A 13 -37.63 16.10 -5.28
C ALA A 13 -37.63 17.50 -5.92
N LYS A 14 -37.67 18.53 -5.06
CA LYS A 14 -37.48 19.91 -5.50
C LYS A 14 -36.04 20.08 -5.94
N THR A 15 -35.89 20.60 -7.15
CA THR A 15 -34.64 21.10 -7.71
C THR A 15 -34.08 22.21 -6.83
N GLY A 16 -32.82 22.07 -6.43
CA GLY A 16 -31.99 23.15 -5.91
C GLY A 16 -31.94 23.27 -4.37
N THR A 17 -30.70 23.36 -3.87
CA THR A 17 -30.30 23.92 -2.57
C THR A 17 -30.77 23.22 -1.29
N ASP A 18 -30.22 22.03 -0.98
CA ASP A 18 -30.32 21.46 0.40
C ASP A 18 -29.23 20.42 0.73
N TRP A 19 -27.95 20.77 0.50
CA TRP A 19 -26.82 19.90 0.89
C TRP A 19 -26.50 19.93 2.40
N ALA A 20 -27.25 20.68 3.21
CA ALA A 20 -26.96 20.92 4.63
C ALA A 20 -27.81 20.08 5.61
N THR A 21 -28.77 19.27 5.14
CA THR A 21 -29.71 18.53 6.01
C THR A 21 -29.64 17.00 5.86
N ALA A 22 -28.70 16.49 5.06
CA ALA A 22 -28.43 15.06 4.93
C ALA A 22 -27.33 14.55 5.89
N GLU A 23 -26.94 15.33 6.92
CA GLU A 23 -25.92 14.94 7.90
C GLU A 23 -26.44 14.06 9.06
N GLY A 24 -27.71 13.63 9.02
CA GLY A 24 -28.40 13.02 10.18
C GLY A 24 -28.76 11.54 10.12
N LEU A 25 -28.61 10.84 8.98
CA LEU A 25 -29.04 9.44 8.88
C LEU A 25 -27.93 8.57 8.25
N VAL A 26 -27.33 7.75 9.14
CA VAL A 26 -26.30 6.74 8.88
C VAL A 26 -24.91 7.30 8.63
N ALA A 27 -24.30 7.85 9.69
CA ALA A 27 -22.86 7.75 9.83
C ALA A 27 -22.52 6.26 10.03
N GLU A 28 -22.30 5.52 8.93
CA GLU A 28 -21.49 4.31 9.02
C GLU A 28 -20.19 4.71 9.72
N PRO A 29 -19.67 3.90 10.66
CA PRO A 29 -18.38 4.19 11.24
C PRO A 29 -17.40 4.19 10.08
N ALA A 30 -16.89 5.36 9.71
CA ALA A 30 -15.75 5.48 8.80
C ALA A 30 -14.72 4.51 9.33
N LEU A 31 -14.57 3.37 8.65
CA LEU A 31 -13.69 2.28 9.05
C LEU A 31 -12.33 2.94 9.20
N ARG A 32 -11.93 3.16 10.46
CA ARG A 32 -10.62 3.72 10.79
C ARG A 32 -9.65 2.87 9.98
N ALA A 33 -8.78 3.52 9.21
CA ALA A 33 -7.60 2.88 8.65
C ALA A 33 -6.76 2.40 9.84
N LEU A 34 -7.17 1.27 10.40
CA LEU A 34 -6.46 0.53 11.42
C LEU A 34 -5.13 0.18 10.79
N TRP A 35 -4.08 0.29 11.60
CA TRP A 35 -2.75 -0.21 11.29
C TRP A 35 -2.87 -1.50 10.50
N GLY A 36 -2.54 -1.43 9.22
CA GLY A 36 -3.15 -2.38 8.32
C GLY A 36 -2.89 -2.00 6.88
N TRP A 37 -2.35 -2.98 6.18
CA TRP A 37 -2.05 -3.05 4.77
C TRP A 37 -3.31 -2.98 3.89
N SER A 38 -4.45 -2.56 4.45
CA SER A 38 -5.74 -2.44 3.80
C SER A 38 -6.00 -0.97 3.47
N PRO A 39 -6.07 -0.62 2.17
CA PRO A 39 -6.43 0.72 1.71
C PRO A 39 -7.75 1.21 2.30
N PRO A 40 -7.87 2.49 2.69
CA PRO A 40 -9.17 3.16 2.76
C PRO A 40 -9.84 3.19 1.36
N ASP A 41 -11.17 3.18 1.34
CA ASP A 41 -11.98 3.12 0.13
C ASP A 41 -12.01 4.45 -0.64
N LEU A 42 -10.89 4.80 -1.26
CA LEU A 42 -10.88 5.86 -2.26
C LEU A 42 -11.48 5.31 -3.57
N PRO A 43 -12.40 6.02 -4.24
CA PRO A 43 -12.94 5.56 -5.53
C PRO A 43 -11.83 5.42 -6.57
N ALA A 44 -11.84 4.30 -7.29
CA ALA A 44 -10.92 4.05 -8.41
C ALA A 44 -11.35 4.87 -9.64
N ASP A 45 -11.09 6.18 -9.58
CA ASP A 45 -11.46 7.19 -10.57
C ASP A 45 -10.86 6.95 -11.97
N SER A 46 -9.82 6.13 -12.08
CA SER A 46 -9.15 5.81 -13.35
C SER A 46 -9.08 4.30 -13.62
N ALA A 47 -8.97 3.92 -14.90
CA ALA A 47 -8.79 2.53 -15.31
C ALA A 47 -7.51 1.90 -14.71
N LEU A 48 -6.46 2.70 -14.53
CA LEU A 48 -5.22 2.27 -13.90
C LEU A 48 -5.42 1.90 -12.43
N LYS A 49 -6.15 2.73 -11.66
CA LYS A 49 -6.50 2.41 -10.26
C LYS A 49 -7.35 1.14 -10.15
N ARG A 50 -8.30 0.92 -11.08
CA ARG A 50 -9.11 -0.31 -11.12
C ARG A 50 -8.27 -1.56 -11.42
N ASN A 51 -7.26 -1.45 -12.29
CA ASN A 51 -6.35 -2.56 -12.56
C ASN A 51 -5.44 -2.87 -11.36
N VAL A 52 -4.97 -1.82 -10.66
CA VAL A 52 -4.24 -1.95 -9.40
C VAL A 52 -5.10 -2.66 -8.35
N ASP A 53 -6.36 -2.27 -8.17
CA ASP A 53 -7.27 -2.91 -7.21
C ASP A 53 -7.55 -4.40 -7.53
N ARG A 54 -7.46 -4.81 -8.82
CA ARG A 54 -7.53 -6.22 -9.21
C ARG A 54 -6.23 -6.99 -8.96
N ALA A 55 -5.09 -6.34 -9.19
CA ALA A 55 -3.77 -6.96 -9.06
C ALA A 55 -3.28 -7.03 -7.60
N LEU A 56 -3.73 -6.10 -6.76
CA LEU A 56 -3.40 -6.00 -5.34
C LEU A 56 -4.65 -6.27 -4.48
N PRO A 57 -5.05 -7.54 -4.28
CA PRO A 57 -6.17 -7.85 -3.43
C PRO A 57 -5.91 -7.34 -2.00
N ARG A 58 -6.89 -6.61 -1.45
CA ARG A 58 -6.84 -5.93 -0.14
C ARG A 58 -6.74 -6.84 1.09
N THR A 59 -6.58 -8.14 0.87
CA THR A 59 -6.67 -9.19 1.88
C THR A 59 -5.36 -9.43 2.63
N GLY A 60 -4.28 -8.71 2.31
CA GLY A 60 -2.95 -8.94 2.89
C GLY A 60 -2.29 -10.27 2.50
N LEU A 61 -3.04 -11.18 1.86
CA LEU A 61 -2.58 -12.51 1.46
C LEU A 61 -1.43 -12.45 0.45
N GLY A 62 -1.47 -11.51 -0.51
CA GLY A 62 -0.39 -11.32 -1.48
C GLY A 62 0.94 -10.96 -0.81
N TYR A 63 0.90 -10.17 0.27
CA TYR A 63 2.09 -9.82 1.05
C TYR A 63 2.63 -11.03 1.82
N ILE A 64 1.76 -11.85 2.41
CA ILE A 64 2.16 -13.09 3.09
C ILE A 64 2.81 -14.06 2.09
N ILE A 65 2.20 -14.24 0.91
CA ILE A 65 2.75 -15.09 -0.15
C ILE A 65 4.10 -14.56 -0.62
N TYR A 66 4.21 -13.25 -0.83
CA TYR A 66 5.48 -12.61 -1.20
C TYR A 66 6.58 -12.93 -0.18
N TRP A 67 6.33 -12.72 1.12
CA TRP A 67 7.30 -13.05 2.16
C TRP A 67 7.60 -14.53 2.26
N ALA A 68 6.60 -15.40 2.12
CA ALA A 68 6.82 -16.84 2.11
C ALA A 68 7.74 -17.27 0.95
N VAL A 69 7.55 -16.69 -0.23
CA VAL A 69 8.39 -16.92 -1.41
C VAL A 69 9.80 -16.38 -1.19
N VAL A 70 9.96 -15.14 -0.70
CA VAL A 70 11.28 -14.56 -0.43
C VAL A 70 12.03 -15.37 0.61
N ILE A 71 11.40 -15.72 1.74
CA ILE A 71 12.00 -16.58 2.76
C ILE A 71 12.38 -17.93 2.16
N GLY A 72 11.49 -18.56 1.38
CA GLY A 72 11.79 -19.84 0.72
C GLY A 72 12.97 -19.76 -0.24
N LEU A 73 13.07 -18.68 -1.03
CA LEU A 73 14.17 -18.47 -1.97
C LEU A 73 15.49 -18.17 -1.24
N GLU A 74 15.46 -17.34 -0.20
CA GLU A 74 16.65 -16.94 0.55
C GLU A 74 17.21 -18.07 1.41
N PHE A 75 16.35 -18.87 2.06
CA PHE A 75 16.82 -19.98 2.88
C PHE A 75 17.03 -21.27 2.08
N GLY A 76 16.32 -21.45 0.96
CA GLY A 76 16.37 -22.68 0.18
C GLY A 76 17.33 -22.63 -1.00
N LEU A 77 17.41 -21.51 -1.73
CA LEU A 77 18.13 -21.43 -3.01
C LEU A 77 19.36 -20.51 -2.94
N ALA A 78 19.25 -19.36 -2.28
CA ALA A 78 20.33 -18.38 -2.20
C ALA A 78 21.67 -18.91 -1.64
N PRO A 79 21.71 -19.85 -0.66
CA PRO A 79 22.98 -20.40 -0.17
C PRO A 79 23.74 -21.22 -1.22
N HIS A 80 23.05 -21.65 -2.27
CA HIS A 80 23.61 -22.45 -3.36
C HIS A 80 23.91 -21.61 -4.62
N LEU A 81 23.54 -20.32 -4.62
CA LEU A 81 23.77 -19.45 -5.76
C LEU A 81 25.15 -18.78 -5.65
N PRO A 82 25.83 -18.53 -6.80
CA PRO A 82 26.97 -17.63 -6.84
C PRO A 82 26.53 -16.23 -6.41
N VAL A 83 27.48 -15.40 -5.93
CA VAL A 83 27.22 -14.03 -5.42
C VAL A 83 26.31 -13.23 -6.35
N ARG A 84 26.54 -13.29 -7.67
CA ARG A 84 25.69 -12.64 -8.68
C ARG A 84 24.23 -13.09 -8.64
N GLY A 85 24.00 -14.40 -8.50
CA GLY A 85 22.66 -14.97 -8.44
C GLY A 85 21.93 -14.56 -7.17
N ARG A 86 22.61 -14.59 -6.03
CA ARG A 86 22.05 -14.13 -4.75
C ARG A 86 21.62 -12.66 -4.82
N LEU A 87 22.53 -11.77 -5.22
CA LEU A 87 22.25 -10.34 -5.35
C LEU A 87 21.14 -10.05 -6.37
N SER A 88 21.01 -10.86 -7.43
CA SER A 88 19.91 -10.72 -8.39
C SER A 88 18.56 -11.07 -7.76
N VAL A 89 18.49 -12.16 -6.99
CA VAL A 89 17.26 -12.58 -6.29
C VAL A 89 16.85 -11.53 -5.26
N GLU A 90 17.80 -11.09 -4.43
CA GLU A 90 17.58 -10.02 -3.44
C GLU A 90 17.09 -8.73 -4.12
N GLY A 91 17.74 -8.34 -5.22
CA GLY A 91 17.39 -7.14 -5.97
C GLY A 91 15.99 -7.19 -6.58
N VAL A 92 15.63 -8.30 -7.21
CA VAL A 92 14.28 -8.51 -7.77
C VAL A 92 13.23 -8.53 -6.67
N ALA A 93 13.48 -9.24 -5.57
CA ALA A 93 12.58 -9.24 -4.43
C ALA A 93 12.35 -7.82 -3.91
N ALA A 94 13.43 -7.08 -3.62
CA ALA A 94 13.35 -5.71 -3.13
C ALA A 94 12.61 -4.77 -4.10
N LEU A 95 12.83 -4.90 -5.41
CA LEU A 95 12.08 -4.13 -6.42
C LEU A 95 10.59 -4.48 -6.42
N LEU A 96 10.22 -5.74 -6.31
CA LEU A 96 8.82 -6.16 -6.24
C LEU A 96 8.13 -5.63 -4.98
N ALA A 97 8.80 -5.70 -3.83
CA ALA A 97 8.31 -5.13 -2.59
C ALA A 97 8.18 -3.60 -2.67
N GLY A 98 9.19 -2.94 -3.24
CA GLY A 98 9.23 -1.51 -3.49
C GLY A 98 8.11 -1.05 -4.41
N ALA A 99 7.88 -1.77 -5.52
CA ALA A 99 6.78 -1.52 -6.46
C ALA A 99 5.42 -1.72 -5.79
N TRP A 100 5.24 -2.80 -5.02
CA TRP A 100 4.02 -3.06 -4.25
C TRP A 100 3.72 -1.91 -3.28
N CYS A 101 4.70 -1.48 -2.49
CA CYS A 101 4.54 -0.36 -1.57
C CYS A 101 4.35 0.97 -2.31
N GLY A 102 5.05 1.20 -3.43
CA GLY A 102 4.89 2.41 -4.25
C GLY A 102 3.50 2.54 -4.85
N LEU A 103 2.94 1.44 -5.37
CA LEU A 103 1.56 1.39 -5.87
C LEU A 103 0.54 1.62 -4.75
N ASN A 104 0.75 0.99 -3.58
CA ASN A 104 -0.09 1.24 -2.41
C ASN A 104 0.05 2.67 -1.88
N PHE A 105 1.23 3.29 -1.94
CA PHE A 105 1.41 4.68 -1.59
C PHE A 105 0.69 5.60 -2.57
N TRP A 106 0.84 5.37 -3.87
CA TRP A 106 0.13 6.13 -4.89
C TRP A 106 -1.39 6.05 -4.71
N ARG A 107 -1.90 4.88 -4.30
CA ARG A 107 -3.33 4.62 -4.10
C ARG A 107 -3.88 5.15 -2.77
N CYS A 108 -3.17 4.92 -1.67
CA CYS A 108 -3.68 5.02 -0.29
C CYS A 108 -2.94 6.08 0.54
N ARG A 109 -1.80 6.55 0.04
CA ARG A 109 -0.93 7.55 0.70
C ARG A 109 -0.47 7.14 2.10
N HIS A 110 -0.37 5.85 2.43
CA HIS A 110 0.13 5.39 3.72
C HIS A 110 1.58 5.81 3.96
N ALA A 111 1.86 6.27 5.18
CA ALA A 111 3.15 6.79 5.60
C ALA A 111 4.27 5.76 5.44
N HIS A 112 4.07 4.52 5.91
CA HIS A 112 5.09 3.48 5.77
C HIS A 112 5.39 3.17 4.30
N CYS A 113 4.37 3.17 3.43
CA CYS A 113 4.53 2.86 2.00
C CYS A 113 5.40 3.88 1.26
N ALA A 114 5.45 5.14 1.71
CA ALA A 114 6.36 6.14 1.13
C ALA A 114 7.82 5.77 1.39
N VAL A 115 8.11 5.34 2.62
CA VAL A 115 9.46 4.97 3.06
C VAL A 115 9.87 3.61 2.50
N SER A 116 9.04 2.59 2.67
CA SER A 116 9.33 1.24 2.19
C SER A 116 9.33 1.17 0.66
N GLY A 117 8.43 1.88 -0.03
CA GLY A 117 8.39 1.93 -1.49
C GLY A 117 9.67 2.52 -2.08
N ALA A 118 10.10 3.68 -1.58
CA ALA A 118 11.33 4.32 -2.06
C ALA A 118 12.57 3.53 -1.63
N GLY A 119 12.64 3.13 -0.36
CA GLY A 119 13.80 2.45 0.21
C GLY A 119 14.07 1.09 -0.44
N TRP A 120 13.04 0.24 -0.56
CA TRP A 120 13.21 -1.07 -1.20
C TRP A 120 13.45 -0.97 -2.71
N SER A 121 12.88 0.02 -3.40
CA SER A 121 13.19 0.22 -4.82
C SER A 121 14.65 0.65 -5.04
N ALA A 122 15.17 1.54 -4.18
CA ALA A 122 16.57 1.97 -4.24
C ALA A 122 17.53 0.81 -3.91
N LEU A 123 17.24 0.03 -2.85
CA LEU A 123 18.03 -1.16 -2.51
C LEU A 123 17.96 -2.22 -3.60
N GLY A 124 16.80 -2.43 -4.21
CA GLY A 124 16.66 -3.37 -5.31
C GLY A 124 17.48 -2.96 -6.53
N GLY A 125 17.49 -1.67 -6.86
CA GLY A 125 18.36 -1.13 -7.91
C GLY A 125 19.85 -1.31 -7.59
N LEU A 126 20.25 -1.01 -6.34
CA LEU A 126 21.63 -1.20 -5.88
C LEU A 126 22.05 -2.67 -5.98
N ALA A 127 21.26 -3.60 -5.46
CA ALA A 127 21.56 -5.03 -5.49
C ALA A 127 21.69 -5.57 -6.92
N LEU A 128 20.90 -5.08 -7.88
CA LEU A 128 21.07 -5.44 -9.29
C LEU A 128 22.37 -4.89 -9.90
N VAL A 129 22.78 -3.68 -9.52
CA VAL A 129 24.08 -3.12 -9.93
C VAL A 129 25.23 -3.95 -9.35
N GLU A 130 25.14 -4.29 -8.06
CA GLU A 130 26.11 -5.17 -7.39
C GLU A 130 26.15 -6.57 -8.00
N ALA A 131 25.00 -7.11 -8.43
CA ALA A 131 24.94 -8.37 -9.17
C ALA A 131 25.69 -8.28 -10.51
N GLY A 132 25.58 -7.15 -11.22
CA GLY A 132 26.36 -6.88 -12.44
C GLY A 132 27.87 -6.82 -12.18
N MET A 133 28.27 -6.23 -11.06
CA MET A 133 29.67 -6.14 -10.63
C MET A 133 30.22 -7.46 -10.08
N GLY A 134 29.36 -8.31 -9.52
CA GLY A 134 29.73 -9.59 -8.92
C GLY A 134 30.24 -9.50 -7.48
N HIS A 135 30.05 -8.38 -6.80
CA HIS A 135 30.34 -8.23 -5.37
C HIS A 135 29.39 -7.21 -4.72
N SER A 136 29.18 -7.34 -3.42
CA SER A 136 28.40 -6.37 -2.62
C SER A 136 29.24 -5.11 -2.34
N LEU A 137 28.61 -3.94 -2.34
CA LEU A 137 29.23 -2.66 -1.93
C LEU A 137 29.05 -2.40 -0.44
N ILE A 138 28.08 -3.07 0.20
CA ILE A 138 27.78 -2.93 1.62
C ILE A 138 28.22 -4.15 2.44
N GLY A 139 29.27 -4.84 1.98
CA GLY A 139 29.91 -5.91 2.75
C GLY A 139 29.02 -7.14 3.01
N GLY A 140 27.96 -7.33 2.23
CA GLY A 140 27.00 -8.42 2.43
C GLY A 140 25.95 -8.14 3.52
N TYR A 141 25.82 -6.91 3.99
CA TYR A 141 24.79 -6.51 4.95
C TYR A 141 23.44 -6.17 4.31
N ASP A 142 23.22 -6.56 3.05
CA ASP A 142 22.03 -6.26 2.23
C ASP A 142 20.73 -6.59 2.95
N GLN A 143 20.66 -7.77 3.57
CA GLN A 143 19.49 -8.22 4.32
C GLN A 143 19.22 -7.35 5.57
N LEU A 144 20.27 -6.93 6.28
CA LEU A 144 20.13 -6.04 7.45
C LEU A 144 19.67 -4.65 7.03
N VAL A 145 20.18 -4.12 5.92
CA VAL A 145 19.76 -2.83 5.39
C VAL A 145 18.30 -2.91 4.93
N PHE A 146 17.88 -4.01 4.31
CA PHE A 146 16.50 -4.25 3.92
C PHE A 146 15.53 -4.24 5.12
N ILE A 147 15.89 -4.97 6.19
CA ILE A 147 15.16 -4.98 7.46
C ILE A 147 15.19 -3.59 8.11
N GLY A 148 16.32 -2.90 8.06
CA GLY A 148 16.48 -1.55 8.58
C GLY A 148 15.51 -0.56 7.93
N VAL A 149 15.36 -0.60 6.60
CA VAL A 149 14.36 0.20 5.88
C VAL A 149 12.94 -0.14 6.34
N PHE A 150 12.63 -1.42 6.54
CA PHE A 150 11.31 -1.83 7.01
C PHE A 150 11.00 -1.31 8.41
N VAL A 151 11.93 -1.50 9.36
CA VAL A 151 11.80 -0.99 10.73
C VAL A 151 11.67 0.53 10.72
N PHE A 152 12.49 1.22 9.94
CA PHE A 152 12.43 2.67 9.80
C PHE A 152 11.07 3.13 9.25
N ALA A 153 10.49 2.42 8.27
CA ALA A 153 9.16 2.72 7.73
C ALA A 153 8.06 2.59 8.80
N LEU A 154 8.12 1.57 9.65
CA LEU A 154 7.17 1.38 10.75
C LEU A 154 7.33 2.45 11.84
N VAL A 155 8.57 2.81 12.20
CA VAL A 155 8.84 3.90 13.14
C VAL A 155 8.32 5.21 12.57
N PHE A 156 8.56 5.49 11.29
CA PHE A 156 8.06 6.68 10.61
C PHE A 156 6.53 6.74 10.65
N GLU A 157 5.83 5.65 10.34
CA GLU A 157 4.37 5.58 10.45
C GLU A 157 3.89 5.81 11.89
N GLY A 158 4.51 5.17 12.88
CA GLY A 158 4.16 5.35 14.28
C GLY A 158 4.35 6.78 14.77
N LEU A 159 5.45 7.43 14.39
CA LEU A 159 5.69 8.84 14.68
C LEU A 159 4.70 9.75 13.96
N TRP A 160 4.39 9.46 12.69
CA TRP A 160 3.41 10.22 11.92
C TRP A 160 2.01 10.12 12.52
N TYR A 161 1.58 8.91 12.88
CA TYR A 161 0.31 8.67 13.55
C TYR A 161 0.22 9.43 14.88
N ARG A 162 1.27 9.37 15.69
CA ARG A 162 1.34 10.10 16.96
C ARG A 162 1.25 11.62 16.76
N ALA A 163 1.86 12.16 15.70
CA ALA A 163 1.86 13.59 15.43
C ALA A 163 0.59 14.11 14.73
N ARG A 164 -0.06 13.28 13.90
CA ARG A 164 -1.13 13.71 12.99
C ARG A 164 -2.49 13.04 13.22
N GLY A 165 -2.53 11.97 14.02
CA GLY A 165 -3.73 11.17 14.29
C GLY A 165 -4.20 10.34 13.08
N THR A 166 -3.35 10.14 12.07
CA THR A 166 -3.65 9.41 10.84
C THR A 166 -2.39 8.76 10.28
N ASN A 167 -2.54 7.65 9.55
CA ASN A 167 -1.46 6.96 8.84
C ASN A 167 -1.29 7.44 7.39
N ALA A 168 -2.17 8.32 6.90
CA ALA A 168 -2.08 8.87 5.55
C ALA A 168 -1.24 10.15 5.51
N LEU A 169 -0.40 10.31 4.49
CA LEU A 169 0.43 11.49 4.24
C LEU A 169 -0.32 12.67 3.60
N ALA A 170 -1.66 12.68 3.60
CA ALA A 170 -2.47 13.72 2.94
C ALA A 170 -3.23 14.64 3.92
N ARG A 171 -2.92 15.95 3.87
CA ARG A 171 -3.80 17.11 4.16
C ARG A 171 -3.72 18.11 3.00
N LEU A 172 -4.50 17.89 1.93
CA LEU A 172 -4.82 18.90 0.92
C LEU A 172 -6.32 18.72 0.60
N GLY A 173 -7.06 19.83 0.48
CA GLY A 173 -8.50 19.92 0.77
C GLY A 173 -9.43 18.92 0.05
N ARG A 174 -10.19 18.16 0.88
CA ARG A 174 -11.41 17.34 0.64
C ARG A 174 -11.41 16.30 -0.53
N PRO A 175 -12.09 15.15 -0.35
CA PRO A 175 -12.25 14.25 0.81
C PRO A 175 -11.26 13.06 0.71
N ARG A 176 -10.52 12.75 1.79
CA ARG A 176 -10.85 11.82 2.88
C ARG A 176 -10.84 10.34 2.44
N CYS A 177 -9.75 9.68 2.80
CA CYS A 177 -9.72 8.28 3.21
C CYS A 177 -10.69 8.02 4.36
#